data_AF-A0A5V0VFF6-F1
#
_entry.id   AF-A0A5V0VFF6-F1
#
_cell.length_a   1.000
_cell.length_b   1.000
_cell.length_c   1.000
_cell.angle_alpha   90.00
_cell.angle_beta   90.00
_cell.angle_gamma   90.00
#
_symmetry.space_group_name_H-M   'P 1'
#
loop_
_entity.id
_entity.type
_entity.pdbx_description
1 polymer ?
#
loop_
_entity_poly.entity_id
_entity_poly.type
_entity_poly.pdbx_seq_one_letter_code
_entity_poly.pdbx_strand_id
1 'polypeptide(L)'
;MTTITKEQAQKIIDAADEVITALAGTNEDVHPDNSQEMIRLYDDLNDHYAPPEVVRELARIALASLEAKPIGAFHIADQQVDGTTDYIKDGEWPIDNGVIDVYAVPPASVVPEKMNFSTACNFVQINGMAKEDRATLAMRAWNACRAAMLNGGKS
;
A
#
# COMPACT_ATOMS: atom_id res chain seq x y z
N MET A 1 0.70 11.35 -3.14
CA MET A 1 0.15 10.02 -2.84
C MET A 1 1.30 9.06 -2.93
N THR A 2 1.89 8.63 -1.82
CA THR A 2 2.83 7.51 -1.84
C THR A 2 1.98 6.26 -1.82
N THR A 3 1.37 5.97 -2.98
CA THR A 3 0.85 4.62 -3.21
C THR A 3 2.06 3.72 -3.21
N ILE A 4 2.03 2.68 -2.39
CA ILE A 4 3.03 1.64 -2.42
C ILE A 4 2.99 1.06 -3.83
N THR A 5 4.07 1.28 -4.58
CA THR A 5 4.15 0.76 -5.95
C THR A 5 4.36 -0.75 -5.90
N LYS A 6 4.12 -1.43 -7.03
CA LYS A 6 4.43 -2.86 -7.16
C LYS A 6 5.90 -3.13 -6.83
N GLU A 7 6.81 -2.28 -7.30
CA GLU A 7 8.25 -2.40 -7.07
C GLU A 7 8.60 -2.20 -5.60
N GLN A 8 7.96 -1.24 -4.91
CA GLN A 8 8.15 -1.07 -3.48
C GLN A 8 7.63 -2.27 -2.68
N ALA A 9 6.44 -2.77 -3.01
CA ALA A 9 5.88 -3.96 -2.38
C ALA A 9 6.79 -5.18 -2.57
N GLN A 10 7.32 -5.38 -3.78
CA GLN A 10 8.24 -6.49 -4.07
C GLN A 10 9.51 -6.40 -3.23
N LYS A 11 10.14 -5.22 -3.14
CA LYS A 11 11.35 -5.04 -2.31
C LYS A 11 11.11 -5.33 -0.83
N ILE A 12 9.93 -4.97 -0.31
CA ILE A 12 9.55 -5.29 1.07
C ILE A 12 9.44 -6.80 1.26
N ILE A 13 8.82 -7.50 0.30
CA ILE A 13 8.70 -8.97 0.32
C ILE A 13 10.09 -9.60 0.28
N ASP A 14 10.93 -9.21 -0.67
CA ASP A 14 12.27 -9.77 -0.85
C ASP A 14 13.12 -9.59 0.43
N ALA A 15 13.13 -8.38 1.01
CA ALA A 15 13.86 -8.10 2.25
C ALA A 15 13.27 -8.85 3.46
N ALA A 16 11.95 -9.02 3.53
CA ALA A 16 11.32 -9.83 4.58
C ALA A 16 11.67 -11.31 4.43
N ASP A 17 11.70 -11.84 3.21
CA ASP A 17 12.09 -13.22 2.93
C ASP A 17 13.57 -13.48 3.26
N GLU A 18 14.46 -12.51 3.02
CA GLU A 18 15.85 -12.59 3.48
C GLU A 18 15.95 -12.74 5.00
N VAL A 19 15.22 -11.91 5.77
CA VAL A 19 15.15 -12.03 7.23
C VAL A 19 14.57 -13.39 7.65
N ILE A 20 13.46 -13.83 7.04
CA ILE A 20 12.77 -15.08 7.39
C ILE A 20 13.66 -16.30 7.12
N THR A 21 14.30 -16.34 5.96
CA THR A 21 15.20 -17.44 5.59
C THR A 21 16.45 -17.46 6.46
N ALA A 22 16.98 -16.29 6.83
CA ALA A 22 18.14 -16.20 7.72
C ALA A 22 17.80 -16.69 9.13
N LEU A 23 16.64 -16.31 9.68
CA LEU A 23 16.13 -16.85 10.95
C LEU A 23 15.93 -18.37 10.91
N ALA A 24 15.49 -18.90 9.78
CA ALA A 24 15.28 -20.34 9.59
C ALA A 24 16.59 -21.12 9.41
N GLY A 25 17.73 -20.44 9.25
CA GLY A 25 19.02 -21.07 8.94
C GLY A 25 19.09 -21.65 7.52
N THR A 26 18.20 -21.21 6.63
CA THR A 26 18.13 -21.66 5.23
C THR A 26 18.60 -20.60 4.24
N ASN A 27 18.99 -19.41 4.72
CA ASN A 27 19.61 -18.38 3.89
C ASN A 27 21.05 -18.78 3.53
N GLU A 28 21.43 -18.56 2.27
CA GLU A 28 22.74 -18.96 1.75
C GLU A 28 23.88 -18.09 2.31
N ASP A 29 23.59 -16.82 2.62
CA ASP A 29 24.59 -15.81 2.95
C ASP A 29 24.65 -15.49 4.45
N VAL A 30 23.52 -15.59 5.16
CA VAL A 30 23.38 -15.15 6.56
C VAL A 30 22.89 -16.29 7.45
N HIS A 31 23.73 -16.69 8.41
CA HIS A 31 23.38 -17.64 9.46
C HIS A 31 22.70 -16.92 10.65
N PRO A 32 21.69 -17.51 11.31
CA PRO A 32 20.95 -16.86 12.39
C PRO A 32 21.83 -16.49 13.61
N ASP A 33 22.90 -17.26 13.85
CA ASP A 33 23.86 -16.97 14.93
C ASP A 33 24.78 -15.76 14.63
N ASN A 34 24.81 -15.27 13.39
CA ASN A 34 25.56 -14.08 13.03
C ASN A 34 24.75 -12.82 13.36
N SER A 35 24.84 -12.39 14.61
CA SER A 35 24.07 -11.25 15.13
C SER A 35 24.29 -9.95 14.37
N GLN A 36 25.48 -9.69 13.83
CA GLN A 36 25.76 -8.45 13.08
C GLN A 36 25.03 -8.42 11.74
N GLU A 37 25.09 -9.52 10.97
CA GLU A 37 24.40 -9.60 9.68
C GLU A 37 22.88 -9.68 9.88
N MET A 38 22.41 -10.38 10.91
CA MET A 38 20.98 -10.38 11.26
C MET A 38 20.46 -8.98 11.58
N ILE A 39 21.20 -8.19 12.37
CA ILE A 39 20.83 -6.80 12.66
C ILE A 39 20.73 -6.00 11.37
N ARG A 40 21.69 -6.15 10.45
CA ARG A 40 21.64 -5.44 9.15
C ARG A 40 20.40 -5.77 8.34
N LEU A 41 20.00 -7.04 8.26
CA LEU A 41 18.79 -7.42 7.54
C LEU A 41 17.53 -6.79 8.15
N TYR A 42 17.43 -6.80 9.49
CA TYR A 42 16.32 -6.14 10.18
C TYR A 42 16.32 -4.63 9.98
N ASP A 43 17.48 -3.99 10.06
CA ASP A 43 17.61 -2.54 9.84
C ASP A 43 17.24 -2.19 8.40
N ASP A 44 17.70 -2.95 7.40
CA ASP A 44 17.38 -2.69 5.99
C ASP A 44 15.88 -2.82 5.72
N LEU A 45 15.25 -3.88 6.24
CA LEU A 45 13.79 -4.05 6.17
C LEU A 45 13.05 -2.89 6.82
N ASN A 46 13.41 -2.49 8.05
CA ASN A 46 12.63 -1.53 8.83
C ASN A 46 12.90 -0.07 8.47
N ASP A 47 14.14 0.27 8.11
CA ASP A 47 14.55 1.66 7.89
C ASP A 47 14.39 2.08 6.42
N HIS A 48 14.61 1.15 5.48
CA HIS A 48 14.57 1.49 4.05
C HIS A 48 13.27 1.06 3.35
N TYR A 49 12.79 -0.16 3.59
CA TYR A 49 11.69 -0.71 2.80
C TYR A 49 10.33 -0.62 3.48
N ALA A 50 10.26 -0.92 4.77
CA ALA A 50 9.03 -0.97 5.55
C ALA A 50 9.08 -0.06 6.80
N PRO A 51 9.37 1.25 6.66
CA PRO A 51 9.23 2.18 7.78
C PRO A 51 7.77 2.23 8.26
N PRO A 52 7.51 2.71 9.50
CA PRO A 52 6.17 2.66 10.10
C PRO A 52 5.04 3.26 9.24
N GLU A 53 5.34 4.27 8.43
CA GLU A 53 4.35 4.84 7.52
C GLU A 53 3.94 3.90 6.38
N VAL A 54 4.89 3.13 5.86
CA VAL A 54 4.67 2.10 4.82
C VAL A 54 3.93 0.92 5.43
N VAL A 55 4.34 0.44 6.61
CA VAL A 55 3.65 -0.67 7.31
C VAL A 55 2.19 -0.32 7.59
N ARG A 56 1.92 0.91 8.05
CA ARG A 56 0.55 1.39 8.26
C ARG A 56 -0.26 1.38 6.96
N GLU A 57 0.34 1.78 5.85
CA GLU A 57 -0.35 1.82 4.55
C GLU A 57 -0.59 0.41 3.99
N LEU A 58 0.36 -0.52 4.15
CA LEU A 58 0.15 -1.95 3.85
C LEU A 58 -1.02 -2.52 4.67
N ALA A 59 -1.05 -2.26 5.99
CA ALA A 59 -2.12 -2.72 6.85
C ALA A 59 -3.49 -2.15 6.44
N ARG A 60 -3.54 -0.87 6.04
CA ARG A 60 -4.76 -0.23 5.53
C ARG A 60 -5.25 -0.88 4.24
N ILE A 61 -4.35 -1.15 3.29
CA ILE A 61 -4.68 -1.80 2.01
C ILE A 61 -5.17 -3.23 2.26
N ALA A 62 -4.47 -3.99 3.10
CA ALA A 62 -4.87 -5.35 3.46
C ALA A 62 -6.24 -5.37 4.14
N LEU A 63 -6.51 -4.47 5.10
CA LEU A 63 -7.81 -4.36 5.75
C LEU A 63 -8.93 -4.04 4.74
N ALA A 64 -8.71 -3.06 3.87
CA ALA A 64 -9.69 -2.71 2.84
C ALA A 64 -9.97 -3.89 1.88
N SER A 65 -8.96 -4.70 1.56
CA SER A 65 -9.11 -5.91 0.74
C SER A 65 -9.89 -7.01 1.47
N LEU A 66 -9.68 -7.18 2.78
CA LEU A 66 -10.38 -8.18 3.58
C LEU A 66 -11.84 -7.81 3.86
N GLU A 67 -12.14 -6.52 3.95
CA GLU A 67 -13.50 -5.99 4.15
C GLU A 67 -14.28 -5.77 2.85
N ALA A 68 -13.64 -5.96 1.69
CA ALA A 68 -14.26 -5.76 0.39
C ALA A 68 -15.43 -6.74 0.19
N LYS A 69 -16.56 -6.20 -0.28
CA LYS A 69 -17.71 -7.00 -0.72
C LYS A 69 -17.69 -7.11 -2.24
N PRO A 70 -18.15 -8.24 -2.80
CA PRO A 70 -18.28 -8.34 -4.25
C PRO A 70 -19.28 -7.30 -4.76
N ILE A 71 -18.97 -6.73 -5.92
CA ILE A 71 -19.82 -5.76 -6.63
C ILE A 71 -20.74 -6.43 -7.64
N GLY A 72 -20.52 -7.72 -7.90
CA GLY A 72 -21.29 -8.55 -8.81
C GLY A 72 -20.76 -9.97 -8.80
N ALA A 73 -21.32 -10.82 -9.64
CA ALA A 73 -20.86 -12.19 -9.82
C ALA A 73 -21.11 -12.65 -11.27
N PHE A 74 -20.23 -13.51 -11.76
CA PHE A 74 -20.41 -14.22 -13.03
C PHE A 74 -20.93 -15.63 -12.75
N HIS A 75 -21.92 -16.06 -13.52
CA HIS A 75 -22.36 -17.46 -13.56
C HIS A 75 -21.70 -18.13 -14.75
N ILE A 76 -20.87 -19.14 -14.48
CA ILE A 76 -20.14 -19.90 -15.50
C ILE A 76 -20.87 -21.21 -15.73
N ALA A 77 -21.16 -21.48 -17.00
CA ALA A 77 -21.72 -22.75 -17.45
C ALA A 77 -20.88 -23.26 -18.62
N ASP A 78 -20.36 -24.49 -18.50
CA ASP A 78 -19.54 -25.15 -19.53
C ASP A 78 -18.39 -24.26 -20.05
N GLN A 79 -17.66 -23.62 -19.13
CA GLN A 79 -16.57 -22.67 -19.42
C GLN A 79 -17.00 -21.44 -20.27
N GLN A 80 -18.25 -20.98 -20.17
CA GLN A 80 -18.78 -19.84 -20.92
C GLN A 80 -19.54 -18.84 -20.03
N VAL A 81 -19.51 -17.56 -20.44
CA VAL A 81 -20.28 -16.45 -19.84
C VAL A 81 -20.72 -15.48 -20.95
N ASP A 82 -22.00 -15.07 -20.96
CA ASP A 82 -22.62 -14.29 -22.05
C ASP A 82 -22.13 -12.82 -22.15
N GLY A 83 -21.53 -12.28 -21.08
CA GLY A 83 -21.19 -10.86 -21.00
C GLY A 83 -19.92 -10.58 -20.21
N THR A 84 -18.76 -10.76 -20.85
CA THR A 84 -17.47 -10.34 -20.30
C THR A 84 -16.67 -9.52 -21.30
N THR A 85 -15.73 -8.75 -20.78
CA THR A 85 -14.65 -8.14 -21.58
C THR A 85 -13.58 -9.21 -21.87
N ASP A 86 -12.77 -9.01 -22.92
CA ASP A 86 -11.82 -9.97 -23.52
C ASP A 86 -10.67 -10.50 -22.61
N TYR A 87 -10.75 -10.33 -21.28
CA TYR A 87 -9.68 -10.73 -20.35
C TYR A 87 -9.58 -12.25 -20.15
N ILE A 88 -10.70 -12.97 -20.21
CA ILE A 88 -10.76 -14.44 -20.10
C ILE A 88 -11.63 -14.93 -21.25
N LYS A 89 -11.13 -15.88 -22.04
CA LYS A 89 -11.85 -16.46 -23.16
C LYS A 89 -12.66 -17.68 -22.73
N ASP A 90 -13.65 -18.05 -23.55
CA ASP A 90 -14.35 -19.32 -23.40
C ASP A 90 -13.36 -20.48 -23.37
N GLY A 91 -13.56 -21.41 -22.44
CA GLY A 91 -12.64 -22.52 -22.20
C GLY A 91 -11.44 -22.20 -21.29
N GLU A 92 -11.17 -20.92 -20.97
CA GLU A 92 -10.05 -20.49 -20.11
C GLU A 92 -10.49 -20.02 -18.72
N TRP A 93 -11.76 -20.20 -18.37
CA TRP A 93 -12.26 -19.88 -17.03
C TRP A 93 -11.58 -20.77 -15.98
N PRO A 94 -11.33 -20.23 -14.77
CA PRO A 94 -10.65 -20.99 -13.72
C PRO A 94 -11.52 -22.10 -13.10
N ILE A 95 -12.82 -22.13 -13.42
CA ILE A 95 -13.76 -23.17 -12.99
C ILE A 95 -14.73 -23.51 -14.12
N ASP A 96 -15.05 -24.80 -14.30
CA ASP A 96 -15.92 -25.28 -15.39
C ASP A 96 -17.38 -24.83 -15.26
N ASN A 97 -17.90 -24.86 -14.03
CA ASN A 97 -19.29 -24.52 -13.70
C ASN A 97 -19.35 -23.89 -12.29
N GLY A 98 -20.11 -22.81 -12.12
CA GLY A 98 -20.32 -22.20 -10.80
C GLY A 98 -20.43 -20.68 -10.83
N VAL A 99 -20.13 -20.05 -9.69
CA VAL A 99 -20.20 -18.60 -9.51
C VAL A 99 -18.82 -18.06 -9.15
N ILE A 100 -18.38 -17.02 -9.84
CA ILE A 100 -17.20 -16.24 -9.47
C ILE A 100 -17.66 -14.84 -9.05
N ASP A 101 -17.34 -14.49 -7.80
CA ASP A 101 -17.55 -13.15 -7.28
C ASP A 101 -16.58 -12.14 -7.91
N VAL A 102 -17.12 -10.99 -8.32
CA VAL A 102 -16.36 -9.89 -8.90
C VAL A 102 -16.13 -8.84 -7.83
N TYR A 103 -14.87 -8.56 -7.55
CA TYR A 103 -14.46 -7.55 -6.58
C TYR A 103 -13.94 -6.31 -7.29
N ALA A 104 -14.27 -5.14 -6.75
CA ALA A 104 -13.61 -3.91 -7.15
C ALA A 104 -12.18 -3.90 -6.60
N VAL A 105 -11.24 -3.35 -7.36
CA VAL A 105 -9.90 -3.04 -6.84
C VAL A 105 -10.06 -2.08 -5.65
N PRO A 106 -9.35 -2.28 -4.52
CA PRO A 106 -9.43 -1.37 -3.38
C PRO A 106 -9.19 0.08 -3.84
N PRO A 107 -10.04 1.04 -3.44
CA PRO A 107 -9.92 2.41 -3.91
C PRO A 107 -8.57 3.01 -3.49
N ALA A 108 -7.90 3.69 -4.43
CA ALA A 108 -6.69 4.44 -4.14
C ALA A 108 -6.97 5.48 -3.05
N SER A 109 -6.02 5.68 -2.13
CA SER A 109 -6.19 6.65 -1.05
C SER A 109 -6.31 8.05 -1.63
N VAL A 110 -7.49 8.68 -1.45
CA VAL A 110 -7.72 10.09 -1.77
C VAL A 110 -7.17 11.03 -0.69
N VAL A 111 -6.60 10.47 0.37
CA VAL A 111 -6.06 11.26 1.47
C VAL A 111 -4.68 11.81 1.08
N PRO A 112 -4.47 13.12 1.14
CA PRO A 112 -3.16 13.71 0.87
C PRO A 112 -2.07 13.24 1.85
N GLU A 113 -0.81 13.30 1.42
CA GLU A 113 0.34 13.02 2.29
C GLU A 113 0.45 14.03 3.43
N LYS A 114 1.11 13.66 4.53
CA LYS A 114 1.38 14.62 5.61
C LYS A 114 2.33 15.69 5.06
N MET A 115 1.93 16.96 5.14
CA MET A 115 2.80 18.05 4.74
C MET A 115 3.90 18.20 5.78
N ASN A 116 5.15 18.11 5.34
CA ASN A 116 6.32 18.45 6.14
C ASN A 116 6.66 19.94 5.98
N PHE A 117 7.55 20.45 6.82
CA PHE A 117 7.90 21.87 6.84
C PHE A 117 8.53 22.35 5.52
N SER A 118 9.40 21.56 4.91
CA SER A 118 10.05 21.90 3.64
C SER A 118 9.02 22.03 2.51
N THR A 119 8.11 21.07 2.39
CA THR A 119 6.99 21.12 1.44
C THR A 119 6.09 22.33 1.69
N ALA A 120 5.84 22.68 2.96
CA ALA A 120 5.06 23.86 3.31
C ALA A 120 5.76 25.17 2.91
N CYS A 121 7.07 25.28 3.11
CA CYS A 121 7.87 26.42 2.66
C CYS A 121 7.81 26.58 1.15
N ASN A 122 8.02 25.50 0.40
CA ASN A 122 7.92 25.50 -1.06
C ASN A 122 6.52 25.92 -1.53
N PHE A 123 5.47 25.36 -0.92
CA PHE A 123 4.09 25.72 -1.22
C PHE A 123 3.82 27.21 -1.02
N VAL A 124 4.26 27.78 0.11
CA VAL A 124 4.09 29.21 0.42
C VAL A 124 4.88 30.09 -0.55
N GLN A 125 6.10 29.71 -0.92
CA GLN A 125 6.92 30.45 -1.87
C GLN A 125 6.32 30.47 -3.29
N ILE A 126 5.92 29.30 -3.81
CA ILE A 126 5.32 29.17 -5.15
C ILE A 126 4.06 30.04 -5.28
N ASN A 127 3.26 30.13 -4.20
CA ASN A 127 2.02 30.89 -4.20
C ASN A 127 2.21 32.37 -3.81
N GLY A 128 3.43 32.90 -3.76
CA GLY A 128 3.70 34.30 -3.43
C GLY A 128 3.28 34.68 -2.00
N MET A 129 3.19 33.70 -1.11
CA MET A 129 2.70 33.86 0.25
C MET A 129 3.83 34.08 1.27
N ALA A 130 5.04 34.43 0.86
CA ALA A 130 6.23 34.49 1.72
C ALA A 130 6.09 35.47 2.91
N LYS A 131 5.56 34.98 4.03
CA LYS A 131 5.63 35.55 5.38
C LYS A 131 5.95 34.40 6.34
N GLU A 132 6.79 34.65 7.34
CA GLU A 132 7.41 33.63 8.20
C GLU A 132 6.39 32.65 8.82
N ASP A 133 5.21 33.11 9.22
CA ASP A 133 4.20 32.26 9.88
C ASP A 133 3.35 31.39 8.92
N ARG A 134 3.39 31.67 7.61
CA ARG A 134 2.47 31.02 6.66
C ARG A 134 2.82 29.58 6.36
N ALA A 135 4.09 29.19 6.42
CA ALA A 135 4.50 27.80 6.21
C ALA A 135 3.96 26.91 7.35
N THR A 136 4.11 27.36 8.60
CA THR A 136 3.58 26.67 9.77
C THR A 136 2.05 26.58 9.73
N LEU A 137 1.37 27.66 9.34
CA LEU A 137 -0.10 27.66 9.22
C LEU A 137 -0.59 26.72 8.12
N ALA A 138 0.01 26.77 6.93
CA ALA A 138 -0.33 25.89 5.80
C ALA A 138 -0.14 24.42 6.18
N MET A 139 0.99 24.08 6.80
CA MET A 139 1.27 22.73 7.28
C MET A 139 0.24 22.25 8.30
N ARG A 140 -0.13 23.09 9.29
CA ARG A 140 -1.13 22.74 10.30
C ARG A 140 -2.51 22.53 9.70
N ALA A 141 -2.97 23.46 8.86
CA ALA A 141 -4.27 23.37 8.21
C ALA A 141 -4.37 22.12 7.31
N TRP A 142 -3.34 21.87 6.51
CA TRP A 142 -3.28 20.68 5.65
C TRP A 142 -3.32 19.38 6.46
N ASN A 143 -2.49 19.28 7.51
CA ASN A 143 -2.42 18.08 8.33
C ASN A 143 -3.69 17.85 9.16
N ALA A 144 -4.41 18.91 9.53
CA ALA A 144 -5.73 18.82 10.16
C ALA A 144 -6.79 18.29 9.18
N CYS A 145 -6.86 18.84 7.96
CA CYS A 145 -7.78 18.35 6.91
C CYS A 145 -7.49 16.88 6.55
N ARG A 146 -6.20 16.53 6.44
CA ARG A 146 -5.75 15.14 6.26
C ARG A 146 -6.24 14.23 7.38
N ALA A 147 -6.10 14.64 8.64
CA ALA A 147 -6.57 13.85 9.78
C ALA A 147 -8.09 13.66 9.75
N ALA A 148 -8.85 14.69 9.38
CA ALA A 148 -10.30 14.59 9.22
C ALA A 148 -10.71 13.59 8.11
N MET A 149 -10.00 13.60 6.97
CA MET A 149 -10.22 12.63 5.89
C MET A 149 -9.91 11.19 6.35
N LEU A 150 -8.85 10.98 7.13
CA LEU A 150 -8.51 9.67 7.69
C LEU A 150 -9.54 9.17 8.72
N ASN A 151 -10.14 10.09 9.48
CA ASN A 151 -11.16 9.75 10.47
C ASN A 151 -12.58 9.62 9.88
N GLY A 152 -12.70 9.63 8.55
CA GLY A 152 -13.98 9.45 7.85
C GLY A 152 -14.96 10.60 8.03
N GLY A 153 -14.50 11.82 8.28
CA GLY A 153 -15.36 13.01 8.38
C GLY A 153 -16.36 12.98 9.54
N LYS A 154 -16.12 12.16 10.57
CA LYS A 154 -16.95 12.15 11.79
C LYS A 154 -16.68 13.43 12.57
N SER A 155 -17.46 14.46 12.30
CA SER A 155 -17.57 15.67 13.12
C SER A 155 -18.68 15.54 14.15
#